data_AF-A0A838GHY1-F1
#
_entry.id   AF-A0A838GHY1-F1
#
_cell.length_a   1.000
_cell.length_b   1.000
_cell.length_c   1.000
_cell.angle_alpha   90.00
_cell.angle_beta   90.00
_cell.angle_gamma   90.00
#
_symmetry.space_group_name_H-M   'P 1'
#
loop_
_entity.id
_entity.type
_entity.pdbx_description
1 polymer ?
#
loop_
_entity_poly.entity_id
_entity_poly.type
_entity_poly.pdbx_seq_one_letter_code
_entity_poly.pdbx_strand_id
1 'polypeptide(L)'
;MESEVRVETYAALAARVLAAPPRLGPVRLVAVDGFAGSGKTTFAARLGAALEAQVVHTDDLLEGWAEPTTFWPRLEAWALAPLRAGQPGRYRRYDWLHEKFGARWREVPVAASLVIEGVSSARAAIRPELTLSVWVAAPKAVRLERGIARDGERLRPQWEAWQGAEESHVAVDHTPERTDLVVDGDPAVPHAPQHAFVTGRRIDQTQSYGLDVAPPESRT
;
A
#
# COMPACT_ATOMS: atom_id res chain seq x y z
N MET A 1 12.61 22.87 -2.41
CA MET A 1 13.26 22.52 -1.14
C MET A 1 13.38 21.00 -1.15
N GLU A 2 14.54 20.48 -1.50
CA GLU A 2 14.78 19.02 -1.59
C GLU A 2 14.45 18.40 -0.23
N SER A 3 13.59 17.38 -0.21
CA SER A 3 13.32 16.65 1.03
C SER A 3 14.55 15.82 1.38
N GLU A 4 15.20 16.19 2.47
CA GLU A 4 16.36 15.52 3.05
C GLU A 4 16.10 14.02 3.23
N VAL A 5 17.04 13.18 2.77
CA VAL A 5 16.98 11.74 2.99
C VAL A 5 17.21 11.44 4.47
N ARG A 6 16.33 10.67 5.10
CA ARG A 6 16.37 10.36 6.53
C ARG A 6 16.21 8.87 6.78
N VAL A 7 16.94 8.37 7.76
CA VAL A 7 16.75 7.03 8.30
C VAL A 7 15.86 7.15 9.55
N GLU A 8 14.72 6.49 9.54
CA GLU A 8 13.75 6.47 10.65
C GLU A 8 13.54 5.04 11.14
N THR A 9 13.10 4.87 12.39
CA THR A 9 12.84 3.53 12.96
C THR A 9 11.36 3.18 12.94
N TYR A 10 11.04 1.90 12.76
CA TYR A 10 9.65 1.42 12.86
C TYR A 10 9.05 1.70 14.25
N ALA A 11 9.86 1.61 15.31
CA ALA A 11 9.43 1.93 16.67
C ALA A 11 9.01 3.40 16.82
N ALA A 12 9.78 4.34 16.27
CA ALA A 12 9.43 5.76 16.29
C ALA A 12 8.17 6.06 15.47
N LEU A 13 8.01 5.42 14.31
CA LEU A 13 6.80 5.55 13.49
C LEU A 13 5.57 4.97 14.21
N ALA A 14 5.71 3.80 14.83
CA ALA A 14 4.65 3.19 15.62
C ALA A 14 4.20 4.09 16.78
N ALA A 15 5.15 4.67 17.52
CA ALA A 15 4.85 5.62 18.58
C ALA A 15 4.07 6.85 18.08
N ARG A 16 4.44 7.39 16.91
CA ARG A 16 3.70 8.51 16.27
C ARG A 16 2.27 8.12 15.91
N VAL A 17 2.07 6.92 15.35
CA VAL A 17 0.72 6.40 15.03
C VAL A 17 -0.10 6.28 16.31
N LEU A 18 0.44 5.63 17.36
CA LEU A 18 -0.27 5.41 18.62
C LEU A 18 -0.61 6.73 19.36
N ALA A 19 0.22 7.76 19.21
CA ALA A 19 -0.05 9.09 19.77
C ALA A 19 -1.13 9.88 19.01
N ALA A 20 -1.37 9.57 17.73
CA ALA A 20 -2.41 10.22 16.93
C ALA A 20 -3.82 9.74 17.34
N PRO A 21 -4.89 10.53 17.11
CA PRO A 21 -6.25 10.10 17.38
C PRO A 21 -6.67 8.97 16.41
N PRO A 22 -7.46 7.97 16.88
CA PRO A 22 -8.10 7.00 15.98
C PRO A 22 -9.10 7.72 15.07
N ARG A 23 -9.22 7.25 13.83
CA ARG A 23 -10.09 7.86 12.80
C ARG A 23 -11.06 6.88 12.13
N LEU A 24 -10.96 5.59 12.47
CA LEU A 24 -11.90 4.54 12.06
C LEU A 24 -12.60 4.00 13.31
N GLY A 25 -13.53 4.80 13.87
CA GLY A 25 -14.11 4.50 15.18
C GLY A 25 -13.02 4.47 16.27
N PRO A 26 -12.88 3.39 17.05
CA PRO A 26 -11.82 3.26 18.06
C PRO A 26 -10.44 2.87 17.47
N VAL A 27 -10.33 2.63 16.16
CA VAL A 27 -9.13 2.06 15.52
C VAL A 27 -8.31 3.13 14.80
N ARG A 28 -6.97 3.02 14.91
CA ARG A 28 -6.02 3.75 14.06
C ARG A 28 -5.74 2.96 12.79
N LEU A 29 -6.30 3.40 11.67
CA LEU A 29 -6.08 2.77 10.39
C LEU A 29 -4.79 3.30 9.74
N VAL A 30 -3.88 2.41 9.41
CA VAL A 30 -2.66 2.70 8.66
C VAL A 30 -2.77 2.04 7.28
N ALA A 31 -2.59 2.82 6.21
CA ALA A 31 -2.52 2.29 4.86
C ALA A 31 -1.08 2.35 4.32
N VAL A 32 -0.59 1.22 3.83
CA VAL A 32 0.73 1.10 3.18
C VAL A 32 0.51 0.75 1.71
N ASP A 33 0.60 1.78 0.88
CA ASP A 33 0.39 1.72 -0.57
C ASP A 33 1.71 1.76 -1.33
N GLY A 34 1.66 1.44 -2.60
CA GLY A 34 2.79 1.40 -3.52
C GLY A 34 2.55 0.37 -4.61
N PHE A 35 3.21 0.57 -5.75
CA PHE A 35 3.14 -0.37 -6.87
C PHE A 35 3.58 -1.79 -6.52
N ALA A 36 3.15 -2.79 -7.30
CA ALA A 36 3.69 -4.13 -7.21
C ALA A 36 5.23 -4.11 -7.30
N GLY A 37 5.90 -4.90 -6.45
CA GLY A 37 7.36 -4.95 -6.37
C GLY A 37 8.03 -3.80 -5.58
N SER A 38 7.29 -2.83 -5.05
CA SER A 38 7.90 -1.67 -4.34
C SER A 38 8.50 -2.00 -2.98
N GLY A 39 8.08 -3.10 -2.34
CA GLY A 39 8.49 -3.45 -0.98
C GLY A 39 7.45 -3.15 0.10
N LYS A 40 6.25 -2.65 -0.28
CA LYS A 40 5.14 -2.36 0.65
C LYS A 40 4.80 -3.48 1.63
N THR A 41 4.73 -4.73 1.18
CA THR A 41 4.44 -5.89 2.05
C THR A 41 5.50 -6.07 3.14
N THR A 42 6.78 -5.86 2.81
CA THR A 42 7.87 -5.94 3.80
C THR A 42 7.80 -4.79 4.80
N PHE A 43 7.54 -3.57 4.32
CA PHE A 43 7.37 -2.40 5.18
C PHE A 43 6.16 -2.57 6.13
N ALA A 44 5.02 -3.00 5.59
CA ALA A 44 3.79 -3.22 6.33
C ALA A 44 3.95 -4.30 7.41
N ALA A 45 4.65 -5.40 7.10
CA ALA A 45 4.94 -6.44 8.09
C ALA A 45 5.80 -5.93 9.26
N ARG A 46 6.84 -5.15 8.97
CA ARG A 46 7.73 -4.57 10.00
C ARG A 46 7.03 -3.51 10.84
N LEU A 47 6.23 -2.65 10.21
CA LEU A 47 5.42 -1.66 10.92
C LEU A 47 4.31 -2.32 11.74
N GLY A 48 3.64 -3.35 11.20
CA GLY A 48 2.64 -4.15 11.91
C GLY A 48 3.22 -4.81 13.16
N ALA A 49 4.42 -5.38 13.07
CA ALA A 49 5.13 -5.92 14.22
C ALA A 49 5.44 -4.85 15.28
N ALA A 50 5.90 -3.67 14.88
CA ALA A 50 6.18 -2.57 15.81
C ALA A 50 4.91 -1.96 16.45
N LEU A 51 3.76 -2.06 15.77
CA LEU A 51 2.46 -1.62 16.28
C LEU A 51 1.71 -2.71 17.06
N GLU A 52 2.22 -3.95 17.08
CA GLU A 52 1.47 -5.14 17.48
C GLU A 52 0.10 -5.23 16.76
N ALA A 53 0.06 -4.79 15.51
CA ALA A 53 -1.14 -4.69 14.69
C ALA A 53 -1.22 -5.81 13.65
N GLN A 54 -2.44 -6.27 13.40
CA GLN A 54 -2.72 -7.14 12.26
C GLN A 54 -2.45 -6.41 10.95
N VAL A 55 -1.88 -7.12 9.98
CA VAL A 55 -1.74 -6.67 8.59
C VAL A 55 -2.77 -7.40 7.74
N VAL A 56 -3.60 -6.64 7.01
CA VAL A 56 -4.53 -7.15 6.01
C VAL A 56 -3.98 -6.81 4.62
N HIS A 57 -3.68 -7.86 3.86
CA HIS A 57 -3.22 -7.76 2.47
C HIS A 57 -4.43 -7.59 1.56
N THR A 58 -4.55 -6.50 0.79
CA THR A 58 -5.71 -6.31 -0.10
C THR A 58 -5.80 -7.38 -1.18
N ASP A 59 -4.66 -8.00 -1.54
CA ASP A 59 -4.58 -9.13 -2.48
C ASP A 59 -5.34 -10.35 -1.98
N ASP A 60 -5.49 -10.53 -0.67
CA ASP A 60 -6.33 -11.59 -0.10
C ASP A 60 -7.83 -11.32 -0.35
N LEU A 61 -8.20 -10.08 -0.67
CA LEU A 61 -9.58 -9.67 -0.88
C LEU A 61 -9.91 -9.44 -2.35
N LEU A 62 -8.94 -9.54 -3.27
CA LEU A 62 -9.19 -9.46 -4.71
C LEU A 62 -10.03 -10.65 -5.18
N GLU A 63 -10.83 -10.46 -6.23
CA GLU A 63 -11.57 -11.55 -6.88
C GLU A 63 -11.04 -11.71 -8.30
N GLY A 64 -9.99 -12.52 -8.39
CA GLY A 64 -9.27 -12.75 -9.63
C GLY A 64 -8.50 -11.52 -10.12
N TRP A 65 -8.18 -11.54 -11.41
CA TRP A 65 -7.31 -10.56 -12.07
C TRP A 65 -8.06 -9.41 -12.74
N ALA A 66 -9.40 -9.43 -12.72
CA ALA A 66 -10.22 -8.56 -13.57
C ALA A 66 -9.97 -7.07 -13.32
N GLU A 67 -9.89 -6.65 -12.05
CA GLU A 67 -9.48 -5.28 -11.71
C GLU A 67 -8.76 -5.20 -10.35
N PRO A 68 -7.69 -4.38 -10.26
CA PRO A 68 -6.80 -4.28 -9.09
C PRO A 68 -7.47 -3.60 -7.89
N THR A 69 -8.67 -3.05 -8.04
CA THR A 69 -9.39 -2.32 -6.99
C THR A 69 -10.64 -3.05 -6.49
N THR A 70 -10.97 -4.21 -7.07
CA THR A 70 -12.19 -4.99 -6.75
C THR A 70 -12.28 -5.40 -5.29
N PHE A 71 -11.18 -5.38 -4.55
CA PHE A 71 -11.15 -5.68 -3.11
C PHE A 71 -11.96 -4.70 -2.26
N TRP A 72 -12.16 -3.46 -2.72
CA TRP A 72 -12.65 -2.37 -1.88
C TRP A 72 -14.04 -2.59 -1.28
N PRO A 73 -15.08 -2.99 -2.05
CA PRO A 73 -16.40 -3.24 -1.47
C PRO A 73 -16.38 -4.33 -0.40
N ARG A 74 -15.53 -5.36 -0.57
CA ARG A 74 -15.34 -6.40 0.45
C ARG A 74 -14.62 -5.85 1.65
N LEU A 75 -13.49 -5.17 1.49
CA LEU A 75 -12.75 -4.57 2.60
C LEU A 75 -13.64 -3.66 3.46
N GLU A 76 -14.43 -2.81 2.80
CA GLU A 76 -15.38 -1.91 3.47
C GLU A 76 -16.43 -2.69 4.25
N ALA A 77 -17.16 -3.60 3.59
CA ALA A 77 -18.27 -4.34 4.20
C ALA A 77 -17.81 -5.31 5.29
N TRP A 78 -16.64 -5.93 5.12
CA TRP A 78 -16.17 -7.04 5.93
C TRP A 78 -15.29 -6.61 7.09
N ALA A 79 -14.54 -5.51 6.95
CA ALA A 79 -13.60 -5.06 7.97
C ALA A 79 -13.83 -3.61 8.39
N LEU A 80 -13.82 -2.65 7.47
CA LEU A 80 -13.79 -1.23 7.85
C LEU A 80 -15.09 -0.75 8.49
N ALA A 81 -16.25 -1.09 7.91
CA ALA A 81 -17.55 -0.69 8.46
C ALA A 81 -17.82 -1.29 9.86
N PRO A 82 -17.58 -2.60 10.12
CA PRO A 82 -17.63 -3.14 11.48
C PRO A 82 -16.70 -2.42 12.45
N LEU A 83 -15.43 -2.20 12.08
CA LEU A 83 -14.46 -1.54 12.96
C LEU A 83 -14.86 -0.09 13.27
N ARG A 84 -15.41 0.63 12.28
CA ARG A 84 -15.97 1.98 12.47
C ARG A 84 -17.07 1.99 13.54
N ALA A 85 -17.85 0.92 13.64
CA ALA A 85 -18.87 0.71 14.66
C ALA A 85 -18.35 0.09 15.97
N GLY A 86 -17.02 -0.08 16.12
CA GLY A 86 -16.42 -0.72 17.29
C GLY A 86 -16.75 -2.21 17.40
N GLN A 87 -17.01 -2.88 16.27
CA GLN A 87 -17.26 -4.32 16.19
C GLN A 87 -16.14 -5.02 15.41
N PRO A 88 -15.83 -6.29 15.72
CA PRO A 88 -14.83 -7.04 14.98
C PRO A 88 -15.26 -7.24 13.54
N GLY A 89 -14.34 -7.03 12.61
CA GLY A 89 -14.47 -7.41 11.21
C GLY A 89 -14.01 -8.85 10.98
N ARG A 90 -14.14 -9.33 9.74
CA ARG A 90 -13.57 -10.62 9.31
C ARG A 90 -13.50 -10.69 7.79
N TYR A 91 -12.50 -11.35 7.21
CA TYR A 91 -12.39 -11.54 5.76
C TYR A 91 -12.09 -12.99 5.38
N ARG A 92 -12.36 -13.35 4.12
CA ARG A 92 -11.93 -14.61 3.52
C ARG A 92 -10.83 -14.31 2.52
N ARG A 93 -9.80 -15.15 2.50
CA ARG A 93 -8.72 -15.04 1.52
C ARG A 93 -9.17 -15.61 0.18
N TYR A 94 -8.87 -14.90 -0.89
CA TYR A 94 -9.00 -15.42 -2.25
C TYR A 94 -7.93 -16.49 -2.49
N ASP A 95 -8.38 -17.66 -2.92
CA ASP A 95 -7.52 -18.74 -3.35
C ASP A 95 -7.27 -18.58 -4.84
N TRP A 96 -6.10 -18.03 -5.18
CA TRP A 96 -5.68 -17.77 -6.56
C TRP A 96 -5.51 -19.05 -7.39
N LEU A 97 -5.31 -20.22 -6.77
CA LEU A 97 -5.20 -21.50 -7.48
C LEU A 97 -6.57 -22.04 -7.88
N HIS A 98 -7.56 -21.88 -7.00
CA HIS A 98 -8.93 -22.37 -7.20
C HIS A 98 -9.92 -21.30 -7.64
N GLU A 99 -9.44 -20.08 -7.89
CA GLU A 99 -10.18 -18.90 -8.35
C GLU A 99 -11.45 -18.62 -7.53
N LYS A 100 -11.38 -18.82 -6.21
CA LYS A 100 -12.53 -18.63 -5.29
C LYS A 100 -12.07 -18.22 -3.91
N PHE A 101 -12.96 -17.60 -3.14
CA PHE A 101 -12.69 -17.38 -1.72
C PHE A 101 -12.61 -18.71 -0.95
N GLY A 102 -11.56 -18.89 -0.14
CA GLY A 102 -11.43 -20.05 0.75
C GLY A 102 -12.52 -20.06 1.82
N ALA A 103 -12.84 -21.23 2.39
CA ALA A 103 -13.99 -21.36 3.32
C ALA A 103 -13.79 -20.71 4.70
N ARG A 104 -12.53 -20.49 5.12
CA ARG A 104 -12.19 -20.00 6.46
C ARG A 104 -12.26 -18.48 6.54
N TRP A 105 -13.04 -17.97 7.49
CA TRP A 105 -12.99 -16.58 7.91
C TRP A 105 -11.78 -16.30 8.79
N ARG A 106 -11.14 -15.15 8.58
CA ARG A 106 -10.10 -14.58 9.42
C ARG A 106 -10.65 -13.36 10.12
N GLU A 107 -10.55 -13.31 11.43
CA GLU A 107 -11.04 -12.18 12.21
C GLU A 107 -10.12 -10.97 12.04
N VAL A 108 -10.72 -9.79 12.17
CA VAL A 108 -10.05 -8.51 12.31
C VAL A 108 -10.60 -7.89 13.59
N PRO A 109 -9.92 -8.08 14.74
CA PRO A 109 -10.44 -7.64 16.03
C PRO A 109 -10.46 -6.12 16.11
N VAL A 110 -11.25 -5.60 17.05
CA VAL A 110 -11.17 -4.19 17.44
C VAL A 110 -9.89 -4.00 18.27
N ALA A 111 -8.80 -3.64 17.59
CA ALA A 111 -7.49 -3.39 18.19
C ALA A 111 -7.14 -1.90 18.17
N ALA A 112 -6.06 -1.53 18.86
CA ALA A 112 -5.58 -0.14 18.89
C ALA A 112 -5.17 0.38 17.49
N SER A 113 -4.74 -0.50 16.60
CA SER A 113 -4.30 -0.18 15.23
C SER A 113 -4.59 -1.35 14.27
N LEU A 114 -4.80 -1.01 13.00
CA LEU A 114 -4.91 -1.94 11.87
C LEU A 114 -4.02 -1.44 10.74
N VAL A 115 -3.24 -2.32 10.13
CA VAL A 115 -2.49 -2.03 8.91
C VAL A 115 -3.19 -2.69 7.73
N ILE A 116 -3.51 -1.92 6.70
CA ILE A 116 -3.88 -2.45 5.38
C ILE A 116 -2.74 -2.18 4.41
N GLU A 117 -2.42 -3.15 3.57
CA GLU A 117 -1.37 -3.00 2.57
C GLU A 117 -1.81 -3.51 1.21
N GLY A 118 -1.42 -2.79 0.18
CA GLY A 118 -1.76 -3.13 -1.19
C GLY A 118 -1.86 -1.92 -2.10
N VAL A 119 -1.90 -2.17 -3.40
CA VAL A 119 -2.09 -1.12 -4.40
C VAL A 119 -3.47 -0.51 -4.18
N SER A 120 -3.58 0.82 -4.16
CA SER A 120 -4.81 1.58 -3.89
C SER A 120 -5.39 1.44 -2.47
N SER A 121 -4.60 0.90 -1.52
CA SER A 121 -5.01 0.80 -0.12
C SER A 121 -5.10 2.17 0.57
N ALA A 122 -4.32 3.17 0.12
CA ALA A 122 -4.34 4.54 0.63
C ALA A 122 -5.15 5.51 -0.26
N ARG A 123 -6.04 4.98 -1.11
CA ARG A 123 -6.82 5.75 -2.09
C ARG A 123 -7.54 6.95 -1.48
N ALA A 124 -7.84 7.95 -2.31
CA ALA A 124 -8.48 9.19 -1.90
C ALA A 124 -9.74 9.01 -1.05
N ALA A 125 -10.56 7.99 -1.36
CA ALA A 125 -11.83 7.74 -0.71
C ALA A 125 -11.72 7.44 0.81
N ILE A 126 -10.64 6.81 1.26
CA ILE A 126 -10.47 6.43 2.68
C ILE A 126 -9.62 7.44 3.47
N ARG A 127 -9.02 8.41 2.79
CA ARG A 127 -8.09 9.37 3.38
C ARG A 127 -8.58 10.04 4.68
N PRO A 128 -9.85 10.46 4.82
CA PRO A 128 -10.34 11.06 6.07
C PRO A 128 -10.21 10.14 7.30
N GLU A 129 -10.20 8.82 7.08
CA GLU A 129 -10.20 7.78 8.12
C GLU A 129 -8.80 7.21 8.39
N LEU A 130 -7.80 7.60 7.60
CA LEU A 130 -6.42 7.16 7.79
C LEU A 130 -5.74 7.95 8.91
N THR A 131 -5.20 7.23 9.88
CA THR A 131 -4.28 7.78 10.89
C THR A 131 -2.90 8.02 10.29
N LEU A 132 -2.47 7.15 9.37
CA LEU A 132 -1.26 7.30 8.60
C LEU A 132 -1.45 6.69 7.21
N SER A 133 -1.02 7.40 6.18
CA SER A 133 -0.90 6.91 4.80
C SER A 133 0.56 6.92 4.37
N VAL A 134 1.04 5.78 3.90
CA VAL A 134 2.42 5.58 3.46
C VAL A 134 2.42 5.18 1.99
N TRP A 135 3.26 5.84 1.19
CA TRP A 135 3.59 5.41 -0.17
C TRP A 135 5.01 4.83 -0.20
N VAL A 136 5.12 3.52 -0.46
CA VAL A 136 6.40 2.84 -0.65
C VAL A 136 6.73 2.85 -2.14
N ALA A 137 7.80 3.54 -2.48
CA ALA A 137 8.16 3.83 -3.87
C ALA A 137 9.49 3.18 -4.24
N ALA A 138 9.56 2.64 -5.45
CA ALA A 138 10.78 2.08 -6.02
C ALA A 138 10.79 2.29 -7.55
N PRO A 139 11.97 2.37 -8.19
CA PRO A 139 12.07 2.52 -9.64
C PRO A 139 11.33 1.42 -10.40
N LYS A 140 10.69 1.76 -11.52
CA LYS A 140 9.92 0.82 -12.36
C LYS A 140 10.72 -0.42 -12.76
N ALA A 141 11.97 -0.22 -13.19
CA ALA A 141 12.88 -1.31 -13.55
C ALA A 141 13.14 -2.27 -12.37
N VAL A 142 13.47 -1.73 -11.19
CA VAL A 142 13.68 -2.52 -9.97
C VAL A 142 12.42 -3.31 -9.59
N ARG A 143 11.24 -2.69 -9.68
CA ARG A 143 9.96 -3.37 -9.41
C ARG A 143 9.72 -4.52 -10.38
N LEU A 144 9.99 -4.32 -11.67
CA LEU A 144 9.85 -5.34 -12.71
C LEU A 144 10.83 -6.50 -12.48
N GLU A 145 12.10 -6.20 -12.22
CA GLU A 145 13.12 -7.20 -11.91
C GLU A 145 12.75 -8.05 -10.69
N ARG A 146 12.30 -7.41 -9.59
CA ARG A 146 11.84 -8.12 -8.38
C ARG A 146 10.64 -9.01 -8.68
N GLY A 147 9.70 -8.53 -9.50
CA GLY A 147 8.52 -9.28 -9.90
C GLY A 147 8.86 -10.52 -10.72
N ILE A 148 9.73 -10.36 -11.71
CA ILE A 148 10.20 -11.43 -12.58
C ILE A 148 11.05 -12.45 -11.82
N ALA A 149 11.94 -11.99 -10.92
CA ALA A 149 12.72 -12.90 -10.09
C ALA A 149 11.84 -13.79 -9.20
N ARG A 150 10.68 -13.28 -8.78
CA ARG A 150 9.69 -14.01 -7.97
C ARG A 150 8.83 -14.95 -8.80
N ASP A 151 8.28 -14.47 -9.92
CA ASP A 151 7.19 -15.13 -10.64
C ASP A 151 7.66 -15.84 -11.93
N GLY A 152 8.87 -15.53 -12.39
CA GLY A 152 9.54 -16.10 -13.56
C GLY A 152 9.41 -15.24 -14.83
N GLU A 153 10.44 -15.28 -15.67
CA GLU A 153 10.56 -14.51 -16.92
C GLU A 153 9.35 -14.67 -17.85
N ARG A 154 8.73 -15.85 -17.86
CA ARG A 154 7.52 -16.15 -18.67
C ARG A 154 6.33 -15.23 -18.35
N LEU A 155 6.33 -14.56 -17.18
CA LEU A 155 5.27 -13.67 -16.74
C LEU A 155 5.58 -12.18 -16.95
N ARG A 156 6.68 -11.83 -17.64
CA ARG A 156 7.04 -10.43 -17.95
C ARG A 156 5.89 -9.65 -18.62
N PRO A 157 5.23 -10.16 -19.67
CA PRO A 157 4.15 -9.40 -20.32
C PRO A 157 2.99 -9.08 -19.38
N GLN A 158 2.63 -10.01 -18.50
CA GLN A 158 1.60 -9.82 -17.48
C GLN A 158 2.02 -8.75 -16.46
N TRP A 159 3.28 -8.77 -16.03
CA TRP A 159 3.84 -7.75 -15.14
C TRP A 159 3.83 -6.35 -15.76
N GLU A 160 4.21 -6.22 -17.03
CA GLU A 160 4.20 -4.94 -17.75
C GLU A 160 2.78 -4.40 -17.92
N ALA A 161 1.83 -5.25 -18.31
CA ALA A 161 0.42 -4.89 -18.40
C ALA A 161 -0.15 -4.47 -17.03
N TRP A 162 0.19 -5.21 -15.96
CA TRP A 162 -0.21 -4.89 -14.60
C TRP A 162 0.34 -3.52 -14.17
N GLN A 163 1.62 -3.24 -14.40
CA GLN A 163 2.21 -1.94 -14.09
C GLN A 163 1.49 -0.78 -14.79
N GLY A 164 1.09 -0.95 -16.06
CA GLY A 164 0.30 0.06 -16.78
C GLY A 164 -1.08 0.30 -16.16
N ALA A 165 -1.75 -0.75 -15.68
CA ALA A 165 -3.03 -0.63 -14.99
C ALA A 165 -2.88 0.09 -13.62
N GLU A 166 -1.83 -0.24 -12.87
CA GLU A 166 -1.54 0.46 -11.60
C GLU A 166 -1.22 1.95 -11.84
N GLU A 167 -0.39 2.27 -12.83
CA GLU A 167 -0.04 3.64 -13.23
C GLU A 167 -1.30 4.43 -13.60
N SER A 168 -2.21 3.83 -14.36
CA SER A 168 -3.49 4.44 -14.73
C SER A 168 -4.36 4.76 -13.50
N HIS A 169 -4.42 3.86 -12.52
CA HIS A 169 -5.14 4.12 -11.27
C HIS A 169 -4.53 5.28 -10.48
N VAL A 170 -3.21 5.28 -10.31
CA VAL A 170 -2.49 6.32 -9.55
C VAL A 170 -2.61 7.69 -10.22
N ALA A 171 -2.58 7.75 -11.56
CA ALA A 171 -2.76 8.98 -12.31
C ALA A 171 -4.12 9.65 -12.06
N VAL A 172 -5.17 8.86 -11.76
CA VAL A 172 -6.51 9.36 -11.44
C VAL A 172 -6.67 9.70 -9.96
N ASP A 173 -6.19 8.83 -9.06
CA ASP A 173 -6.39 8.99 -7.61
C ASP A 173 -5.43 10.02 -6.99
N HIS A 174 -4.26 10.21 -7.59
CA HIS A 174 -3.15 11.01 -7.04
C HIS A 174 -2.75 10.57 -5.63
N THR A 175 -2.76 9.24 -5.39
CA THR A 175 -2.47 8.64 -4.08
C THR A 175 -1.13 9.11 -3.51
N PRO A 176 -0.02 9.08 -4.26
CA PRO A 176 1.30 9.44 -3.74
C PRO A 176 1.36 10.87 -3.21
N GLU A 177 0.73 11.83 -3.92
CA GLU A 177 0.68 13.25 -3.55
C GLU A 177 -0.13 13.50 -2.27
N ARG A 178 -0.99 12.57 -1.90
CA ARG A 178 -1.89 12.67 -0.74
C ARG A 178 -1.40 11.89 0.47
N THR A 179 -0.33 11.10 0.32
CA THR A 179 0.23 10.32 1.43
C THR A 179 1.01 11.19 2.42
N ASP A 180 0.97 10.80 3.69
CA ASP A 180 1.65 11.52 4.77
C ASP A 180 3.16 11.22 4.81
N LEU A 181 3.57 10.06 4.26
CA LEU A 181 4.95 9.58 4.27
C LEU A 181 5.30 8.88 2.96
N VAL A 182 6.42 9.27 2.35
CA VAL A 182 7.01 8.52 1.22
C VAL A 182 8.24 7.77 1.72
N VAL A 183 8.22 6.46 1.53
CA VAL A 183 9.30 5.53 1.93
C VAL A 183 10.04 5.07 0.68
N ASP A 184 11.35 5.09 0.75
CA ASP A 184 12.22 4.51 -0.26
C ASP A 184 12.21 2.98 -0.12
N GLY A 185 11.65 2.31 -1.13
CA GLY A 185 11.58 0.86 -1.27
C GLY A 185 12.81 0.23 -1.91
N ASP A 186 13.79 1.03 -2.32
CA ASP A 186 15.10 0.60 -2.81
C ASP A 186 16.24 1.51 -2.28
N PRO A 187 16.38 1.62 -0.94
CA PRO A 187 17.28 2.59 -0.34
C PRO A 187 18.75 2.25 -0.56
N ALA A 188 19.51 3.21 -1.09
CA ALA A 188 20.97 3.13 -1.20
C ALA A 188 21.70 3.49 0.11
N VAL A 189 21.00 4.09 1.07
CA VAL A 189 21.59 4.51 2.35
C VAL A 189 21.72 3.31 3.29
N PRO A 190 22.92 3.06 3.86
CA PRO A 190 23.10 2.00 4.86
C PRO A 190 22.19 2.21 6.08
N HIS A 191 21.44 1.19 6.45
CA HIS A 191 20.56 1.17 7.63
C HIS A 191 20.32 -0.28 8.06
N ALA A 192 19.70 -0.48 9.23
CA ALA A 192 19.28 -1.81 9.68
C ALA A 192 17.84 -2.08 9.22
N PRO A 193 17.60 -2.76 8.08
CA PRO A 193 16.26 -2.83 7.47
C PRO A 193 15.22 -3.51 8.35
N GLN A 194 15.64 -4.37 9.29
CA GLN A 194 14.71 -5.00 10.24
C GLN A 194 14.11 -4.02 11.25
N HIS A 195 14.79 -2.90 11.53
CA HIS A 195 14.42 -1.93 12.57
C HIS A 195 14.19 -0.52 12.04
N ALA A 196 14.68 -0.22 10.84
CA ALA A 196 14.66 1.09 10.24
C ALA A 196 14.26 1.05 8.76
N PHE A 197 13.83 2.20 8.26
CA PHE A 197 13.48 2.47 6.88
C PHE A 197 14.01 3.84 6.48
N VAL A 198 13.97 4.15 5.18
CA VAL A 198 14.48 5.40 4.63
C VAL A 198 13.32 6.22 4.05
N THR A 199 13.33 7.52 4.33
CA THR A 199 12.41 8.52 3.78
C THR A 199 13.20 9.57 3.01
N GLY A 200 12.54 10.29 2.10
CA GLY A 200 13.14 11.35 1.28
C GLY A 200 12.97 11.12 -0.21
N ARG A 201 12.82 12.20 -1.00
CA ARG A 201 12.63 12.09 -2.45
C ARG A 201 13.99 11.97 -3.14
N ARG A 202 14.38 10.74 -3.45
CA ARG A 202 15.14 10.44 -4.67
C ARG A 202 14.26 9.83 -5.75
N ILE A 203 13.01 10.29 -5.81
CA ILE A 203 12.01 9.76 -6.72
C ILE A 203 11.46 10.95 -7.48
N ASP A 204 12.14 11.23 -8.59
CA ASP A 204 11.66 12.10 -9.62
C ASP A 204 10.26 11.60 -10.03
N GLN A 205 9.22 12.33 -9.63
CA GLN A 205 7.83 12.01 -9.98
C GLN A 205 7.68 11.88 -11.52
N THR A 206 8.58 12.50 -12.29
CA THR A 206 8.62 12.44 -13.74
C THR A 206 9.17 11.11 -14.28
N GLN A 207 10.13 10.46 -13.59
CA GLN A 207 10.67 9.15 -14.01
C GLN A 207 9.93 7.95 -13.41
N SER A 208 9.22 8.12 -12.29
CA SER A 208 8.53 7.00 -11.63
C SER A 208 7.16 6.64 -12.23
N TYR A 209 6.53 7.56 -12.96
CA TYR A 209 5.16 7.39 -13.46
C TYR A 209 5.05 7.27 -14.99
N GLY A 210 6.13 7.43 -15.75
CA GLY A 210 6.08 7.38 -17.22
C GLY A 210 5.04 8.35 -17.82
N LEU A 211 4.73 9.45 -17.11
CA LEU A 211 3.80 10.45 -17.56
C LEU A 211 4.54 11.37 -18.53
N ASP A 212 4.56 11.00 -19.82
CA ASP A 212 4.67 11.99 -20.87
C ASP A 212 3.40 12.85 -20.79
N VAL A 213 3.50 13.97 -20.08
CA VAL A 213 2.45 14.99 -20.08
C VAL A 213 2.49 15.63 -21.47
N ALA A 214 1.69 15.11 -22.40
CA ALA A 214 1.45 15.82 -23.65
C ALA A 214 0.91 17.23 -23.31
N PRO A 215 1.49 18.30 -23.87
CA PRO A 215 1.00 19.65 -23.64
C PRO A 215 -0.47 19.75 -24.10
N PRO A 216 -1.32 20.54 -23.43
CA PRO A 216 -2.71 20.68 -23.84
C PRO A 216 -2.75 21.19 -25.29
N GLU A 217 -3.39 20.41 -26.17
CA GLU A 217 -3.65 20.84 -27.53
C GLU A 217 -4.44 22.15 -27.50
N SER A 218 -3.82 23.18 -28.07
CA SER A 218 -4.45 24.47 -28.30
C SER A 218 -5.63 24.26 -29.24
N ARG A 219 -6.86 24.31 -28.70
CA ARG A 219 -8.05 24.44 -29.53
C ARG A 219 -8.08 25.85 -30.12
N THR A 220 -7.73 25.96 -31.40
CA THR A 220 -8.24 27.00 -32.32
C THR A 220 -9.65 26.67 -32.76
#